data_AF-A0AA44QAP0-F1
#
_entry.id   AF-A0AA44QAP0-F1
#
_cell.length_a   1.000
_cell.length_b   1.000
_cell.length_c   1.000
_cell.angle_alpha   90.00
_cell.angle_beta   90.00
_cell.angle_gamma   90.00
#
_symmetry.space_group_name_H-M   'P 1'
#
loop_
_entity.id
_entity.type
_entity.pdbx_description
1 polymer ?
#
loop_
_entity_poly.entity_id
_entity_poly.type
_entity_poly.pdbx_seq_one_letter_code
_entity_poly.pdbx_strand_id
1 'polypeptide(L)'
;MALFASPSLCMISIISFTLSYFIGVKQYTWLLSGFNERRVKDKKKLANIVGLYNLGAGVAATIGSVFTTPNTQIIVPIIIVGHVVLAAYVNTRMAH
;
A
#
# COMPACT_ATOMS: atom_id res chain seq x y z
N MET A 1 -23.85 9.91 -16.33
CA MET A 1 -22.92 10.35 -15.27
C MET A 1 -21.99 9.18 -14.96
N ALA A 2 -20.68 9.31 -15.23
CA ALA A 2 -19.74 8.30 -14.78
C ALA A 2 -19.60 8.43 -13.25
N LEU A 3 -19.88 7.36 -12.52
CA LEU A 3 -19.79 7.29 -11.05
C LEU A 3 -18.36 7.50 -10.52
N PHE A 4 -17.35 7.42 -11.39
CA PHE A 4 -15.93 7.56 -11.06
C PHE A 4 -15.21 8.37 -12.14
N ALA A 5 -14.36 9.30 -11.71
CA ALA A 5 -13.52 10.11 -12.60
C ALA A 5 -12.39 9.27 -13.23
N SER A 6 -11.97 8.20 -12.57
CA SER A 6 -10.91 7.29 -13.04
C SER A 6 -11.17 5.85 -12.57
N PRO A 7 -11.72 4.97 -13.43
CA PRO A 7 -12.00 3.58 -13.08
C PRO A 7 -10.77 2.79 -12.59
N SER A 8 -9.59 3.14 -13.09
CA SER A 8 -8.31 2.54 -12.70
C SER A 8 -7.92 2.83 -11.25
N LEU A 9 -8.11 4.06 -10.76
CA LEU A 9 -7.85 4.42 -9.37
C LEU A 9 -8.81 3.72 -8.41
N CYS A 10 -10.07 3.51 -8.84
CA CYS A 10 -11.04 2.76 -8.07
C CYS A 10 -10.61 1.29 -7.88
N MET A 11 -10.10 0.64 -8.94
CA MET A 11 -9.53 -0.70 -8.83
C MET A 11 -8.32 -0.73 -7.88
N ILE A 12 -7.42 0.26 -7.99
CA ILE A 12 -6.25 0.37 -7.11
C ILE A 12 -6.68 0.55 -5.65
N SER A 13 -7.73 1.33 -5.36
CA SER A 13 -8.18 1.50 -3.97
C SER A 13 -8.74 0.21 -3.39
N ILE A 14 -9.56 -0.53 -4.16
CA ILE A 14 -10.12 -1.82 -3.72
C ILE A 14 -9.00 -2.82 -3.44
N ILE A 15 -8.03 -2.93 -4.36
CA ILE A 15 -6.86 -3.79 -4.17
C ILE A 15 -6.07 -3.36 -2.94
N SER A 16 -5.79 -2.06 -2.77
CA SER A 16 -5.01 -1.54 -1.64
C SER A 16 -5.71 -1.76 -0.30
N PHE A 17 -7.03 -1.58 -0.21
CA PHE A 17 -7.78 -1.90 1.02
C PHE A 17 -7.80 -3.39 1.32
N THR A 18 -7.92 -4.22 0.29
CA THR A 18 -7.84 -5.68 0.44
C THR A 18 -6.46 -6.04 0.99
N LEU A 19 -5.36 -5.56 0.38
CA LEU A 19 -4.01 -5.79 0.88
C LEU A 19 -3.84 -5.25 2.30
N SER A 20 -4.34 -4.05 2.62
CA SER A 20 -4.30 -3.48 3.96
C SER A 20 -4.95 -4.40 4.99
N TYR A 21 -6.10 -5.01 4.67
CA TYR A 21 -6.78 -5.92 5.58
C TYR A 21 -6.02 -7.24 5.76
N PHE A 22 -5.58 -7.85 4.66
CA PHE A 22 -4.86 -9.13 4.69
C PHE A 22 -3.48 -8.99 5.36
N ILE A 23 -2.76 -7.89 5.12
CA ILE A 23 -1.42 -7.64 5.65
C ILE A 23 -1.49 -7.04 7.06
N GLY A 24 -2.27 -5.98 7.27
CA GLY A 24 -2.33 -5.28 8.56
C GLY A 24 -3.11 -6.03 9.63
N VAL A 25 -4.31 -6.54 9.29
CA VAL A 25 -5.23 -7.18 10.25
C VAL A 25 -4.98 -8.68 10.36
N LYS A 26 -4.98 -9.39 9.23
CA LYS A 26 -4.77 -10.85 9.21
C LYS A 26 -3.31 -11.25 9.31
N GLN A 27 -2.38 -10.32 9.14
CA GLN A 27 -0.93 -10.53 9.29
C GLN A 27 -0.40 -11.66 8.41
N TYR A 28 -0.89 -11.76 7.17
CA TYR A 28 -0.40 -12.75 6.20
C TYR A 28 1.02 -12.41 5.74
N THR A 29 2.00 -12.90 6.49
CA THR A 29 3.44 -12.79 6.28
C THR A 29 3.91 -13.25 4.89
N TRP A 30 3.20 -14.20 4.27
CA TRP A 30 3.52 -14.66 2.91
C TRP A 30 3.45 -13.54 1.85
N LEU A 31 2.54 -12.57 2.01
CA LEU A 31 2.44 -11.40 1.14
C LEU A 31 3.61 -10.42 1.31
N LEU A 32 4.37 -10.56 2.40
CA LEU A 32 5.57 -9.77 2.71
C LEU A 32 6.86 -10.49 2.33
N SER A 33 6.76 -11.59 1.58
CA SER A 33 7.93 -12.26 0.99
C SER A 33 8.78 -11.29 0.15
N GLY A 34 8.17 -10.29 -0.50
CA GLY A 34 8.87 -9.22 -1.23
C GLY A 34 9.65 -8.24 -0.34
N PHE A 35 9.32 -8.15 0.95
CA PHE A 35 10.01 -7.30 1.94
C PHE A 35 11.14 -8.03 2.66
N ASN A 36 11.59 -9.17 2.12
CA ASN A 36 12.64 -10.00 2.69
C ASN A 36 12.35 -10.39 4.16
N GLU A 37 11.08 -10.74 4.46
CA GLU A 37 10.60 -10.91 5.84
C GLU A 37 11.38 -11.94 6.67
N ARG A 38 12.16 -12.83 6.03
CA ARG A 38 12.98 -13.84 6.70
C ARG A 38 14.06 -13.22 7.59
N ARG A 39 14.55 -12.02 7.26
CA ARG A 39 15.51 -11.28 8.09
C ARG A 39 14.86 -10.38 9.14
N VAL A 40 13.53 -10.24 9.11
CA VAL A 40 12.84 -9.32 10.01
C VAL A 40 12.43 -10.07 11.28
N LYS A 41 13.03 -9.66 12.40
CA LYS A 41 12.76 -10.22 13.73
C LYS A 41 11.29 -10.07 14.13
N ASP A 42 10.73 -8.87 13.91
CA ASP A 42 9.36 -8.49 14.27
C ASP A 42 8.42 -8.47 13.05
N LYS A 43 8.04 -9.66 12.55
CA LYS A 43 7.09 -9.79 11.41
C LYS A 43 5.76 -9.08 11.67
N LYS A 44 5.32 -9.05 12.92
CA LYS A 44 4.08 -8.37 13.34
C LYS A 44 4.13 -6.86 13.11
N LYS A 45 5.26 -6.22 13.43
CA LYS A 45 5.46 -4.78 13.19
C LYS A 45 5.55 -4.47 11.71
N LEU A 46 6.25 -5.32 10.95
CA LEU A 46 6.36 -5.19 9.50
C LEU A 46 4.97 -5.23 8.84
N ALA A 47 4.17 -6.25 9.17
CA ALA A 47 2.82 -6.41 8.67
C ALA A 47 1.94 -5.19 9.00
N ASN A 48 2.06 -4.64 10.21
CA ASN A 48 1.27 -3.48 10.61
C ASN A 48 1.67 -2.20 9.83
N ILE A 49 2.96 -1.97 9.61
CA ILE A 49 3.46 -0.80 8.86
C ILE A 49 3.06 -0.88 7.39
N VAL A 50 3.27 -2.03 6.75
CA VAL A 50 2.88 -2.25 5.34
C VAL A 50 1.37 -2.22 5.17
N GLY A 51 0.62 -2.75 6.14
CA GLY A 51 -0.83 -2.66 6.17
C GLY A 51 -1.32 -1.22 6.28
N LEU A 52 -0.78 -0.44 7.23
CA LEU A 52 -1.14 0.97 7.42
C LEU A 52 -0.83 1.82 6.19
N TYR A 53 0.32 1.57 5.54
CA TYR A 53 0.68 2.24 4.30
C TYR A 53 -0.32 1.92 3.18
N ASN A 54 -0.67 0.65 2.99
CA ASN A 54 -1.68 0.24 2.01
C ASN A 54 -3.07 0.82 2.31
N LEU A 55 -3.41 1.02 3.59
CA LEU A 55 -4.64 1.71 3.98
C LEU A 55 -4.61 3.16 3.50
N GLY A 56 -3.52 3.89 3.77
CA GLY A 56 -3.33 5.26 3.30
C GLY A 56 -3.34 5.38 1.78
N ALA A 57 -2.67 4.45 1.08
CA ALA A 57 -2.68 4.37 -0.38
C ALA A 57 -4.09 4.11 -0.93
N GLY A 58 -4.87 3.24 -0.27
CA GLY A 58 -6.27 2.98 -0.61
C GLY A 58 -7.14 4.22 -0.46
N VAL A 59 -7.03 4.94 0.66
CA VAL A 59 -7.75 6.20 0.89
C VAL A 59 -7.38 7.25 -0.16
N ALA A 60 -6.09 7.44 -0.43
CA ALA A 60 -5.62 8.39 -1.44
C ALA A 60 -6.14 8.04 -2.85
N ALA A 61 -6.15 6.75 -3.21
CA ALA A 61 -6.68 6.26 -4.47
C ALA A 61 -8.21 6.41 -4.56
N THR A 62 -8.95 6.22 -3.46
CA THR A 62 -10.41 6.48 -3.43
C THR A 62 -10.71 7.97 -3.63
N ILE A 63 -9.99 8.85 -2.95
CA ILE A 63 -10.12 10.30 -3.14
C ILE A 63 -9.80 10.65 -4.60
N GLY A 64 -8.68 10.16 -5.15
CA GLY A 64 -8.34 10.37 -6.55
C GLY A 64 -9.31 9.77 -7.58
N SER A 65 -10.06 8.73 -7.19
CA SER A 65 -11.09 8.12 -8.05
C SER A 65 -12.36 8.97 -8.12
N VAL A 66 -12.71 9.65 -7.02
CA VAL A 66 -13.91 10.48 -6.89
C VAL A 66 -13.68 11.91 -7.39
N PHE A 67 -12.47 12.47 -7.18
CA PHE A 67 -12.11 13.82 -7.61
C PHE A 67 -11.27 13.80 -8.90
N THR A 68 -11.67 14.58 -9.92
CA THR A 68 -10.96 14.69 -11.22
C THR A 68 -9.52 15.25 -11.11
N THR A 69 -9.20 15.86 -9.97
CA THR A 69 -7.88 16.40 -9.62
C THR A 69 -7.54 15.92 -8.21
N PRO A 70 -6.37 15.30 -7.97
CA PRO A 70 -5.18 15.18 -8.83
C PRO A 70 -5.26 14.05 -9.88
N ASN A 71 -4.58 14.26 -11.02
CA ASN A 71 -4.48 13.28 -12.10
C ASN A 71 -3.82 11.96 -11.62
N THR A 72 -4.30 10.82 -12.11
CA THR A 72 -3.74 9.47 -11.92
C THR A 72 -2.23 9.41 -12.12
N GLN A 73 -1.71 10.23 -13.05
CA GLN A 73 -0.28 10.38 -13.33
C GLN A 73 0.55 10.92 -12.16
N ILE A 74 -0.07 11.52 -11.14
CA ILE A 74 0.60 12.05 -9.95
C ILE A 74 0.42 11.08 -8.77
N ILE A 75 -0.79 10.58 -8.56
CA ILE A 75 -1.14 9.73 -7.41
C ILE A 75 -0.39 8.40 -7.48
N VAL A 76 -0.38 7.75 -8.64
CA VAL A 76 0.26 6.44 -8.83
C VAL A 76 1.76 6.47 -8.52
N PRO A 77 2.59 7.39 -9.09
CA PRO A 77 4.00 7.43 -8.76
C PRO A 77 4.28 7.74 -7.29
N ILE A 78 3.46 8.57 -6.61
CA ILE A 78 3.61 8.79 -5.16
C ILE A 78 3.44 7.48 -4.39
N ILE A 79 2.41 6.70 -4.72
CA ILE A 79 2.14 5.40 -4.07
C ILE A 79 3.28 4.40 -4.33
N ILE A 80 3.87 4.41 -5.53
CA ILE A 80 5.01 3.55 -5.88
C ILE A 80 6.25 3.97 -5.11
N VAL A 81 6.59 5.26 -5.11
CA VAL A 81 7.75 5.78 -4.38
C VAL A 81 7.64 5.47 -2.89
N GLY A 82 6.47 5.65 -2.28
CA GLY A 82 6.31 5.31 -0.87
C GLY A 82 6.43 3.80 -0.60
N HIS A 83 6.01 2.91 -1.50
CA HIS A 83 6.28 1.47 -1.39
C HIS A 83 7.78 1.16 -1.44
N VAL A 84 8.53 1.82 -2.32
CA VAL A 84 9.99 1.63 -2.44
C VAL A 84 10.71 2.13 -1.19
N VAL A 85 10.33 3.30 -0.68
CA VAL A 85 10.88 3.84 0.59
C VAL A 85 10.57 2.90 1.75
N LEU A 86 9.37 2.35 1.80
CA LEU A 86 8.98 1.38 2.83
C LEU A 86 9.83 0.10 2.73
N ALA A 87 10.06 -0.41 1.52
CA ALA A 87 10.91 -1.58 1.30
C ALA A 87 12.35 -1.31 1.73
N ALA A 88 12.90 -0.14 1.38
CA ALA A 88 14.23 0.28 1.82
C ALA A 88 14.31 0.43 3.34
N TYR A 89 13.32 1.03 3.98
CA TYR A 89 13.25 1.17 5.44
C TYR A 89 13.25 -0.20 6.13
N VAL A 90 12.42 -1.14 5.65
CA VAL A 90 12.36 -2.49 6.19
C VAL A 90 13.71 -3.20 6.04
N ASN A 91 14.33 -3.13 4.86
CA ASN A 91 15.59 -3.80 4.60
C ASN A 91 16.80 -3.17 5.32
N THR A 92 16.75 -1.88 5.65
CA THR A 92 17.87 -1.18 6.33
C THR A 92 17.71 -1.12 7.84
N ARG A 93 16.48 -1.09 8.37
CA ARG A 93 16.20 -0.88 9.81
C ARG A 93 15.61 -2.10 10.51
N MET A 94 14.96 -3.01 9.78
CA MET A 94 14.32 -4.19 10.37
C MET A 94 14.98 -5.51 10.00
N ALA A 95 15.65 -5.59 8.85
CA ALA A 95 16.43 -6.75 8.46
C ALA A 95 17.80 -6.69 9.14
N HIS A 96 18.09 -7.67 9.99
CA HIS A 96 19.38 -7.86 10.65
C HIS A 96 19.82 -9.32 10.51
#